data_AF-A0A848FCQ1-F1
#
_entry.id   AF-A0A848FCQ1-F1
#
_cell.length_a   1.000
_cell.length_b   1.000
_cell.length_c   1.000
_cell.angle_alpha   90.00
_cell.angle_beta   90.00
_cell.angle_gamma   90.00
#
_symmetry.space_group_name_H-M   'P 1'
#
loop_
_entity.id
_entity.type
_entity.pdbx_description
1 polymer ?
#
loop_
_entity_poly.entity_id
_entity_poly.type
_entity_poly.pdbx_seq_one_letter_code
_entity_poly.pdbx_strand_id
1 'polypeptide(L)' 'MIIAGLGGKELWRVVLDGRSVVSRTRMYAGLGERFRHVQQAPDSALLLLTDETNGRILRVAR' A
#
# COMPACT_ATOMS: atom_id res chain seq x y z
N MET A 1 8.02 -2.37 -6.03
CA MET A 1 7.30 -3.09 -4.95
C MET A 1 6.39 -2.12 -4.20
N ILE A 2 5.25 -2.57 -3.67
CA ILE A 2 4.38 -1.77 -2.79
C ILE A 2 4.32 -2.45 -1.41
N ILE A 3 4.43 -1.68 -0.34
CA ILE A 3 4.42 -2.15 1.06
C ILE A 3 3.31 -1.44 1.82
N ALA A 4 2.55 -2.19 2.62
CA ALA A 4 1.52 -1.67 3.51
C ALA A 4 2.13 -1.14 4.82
N GLY A 5 1.80 0.09 5.20
CA GLY A 5 2.23 0.73 6.44
C GLY A 5 1.13 0.73 7.49
N LEU A 6 1.29 -0.11 8.52
CA LEU A 6 0.32 -0.20 9.61
C LEU A 6 0.39 1.02 10.54
N GLY A 7 1.56 1.28 11.14
CA GLY A 7 1.74 2.39 12.08
C GLY A 7 1.76 3.76 11.39
N GLY A 8 2.32 3.84 10.19
CA GLY A 8 2.41 5.09 9.42
C GLY A 8 1.10 5.50 8.72
N LYS A 9 0.16 4.55 8.53
CA LYS A 9 -1.11 4.75 7.82
C LYS A 9 -0.92 5.21 6.37
N GLU A 10 0.01 4.56 5.66
CA GLU A 10 0.29 4.82 4.25
C GLU A 10 0.63 3.55 3.46
N LEU A 11 0.74 3.69 2.14
CA LEU A 11 1.47 2.73 1.32
C LEU A 11 2.81 3.33 0.89
N TRP A 12 3.83 2.48 0.78
CA TRP A 12 5.12 2.84 0.21
C TRP A 12 5.31 2.16 -1.14
N ARG A 13 5.56 2.95 -2.19
CA ARG A 13 6.16 2.43 -3.42
C ARG A 13 7.67 2.46 -3.27
N VAL A 14 8.30 1.30 -3.32
CA VAL A 14 9.75 1.13 -3.19
C VAL A 14 10.33 0.61 -4.50
N VAL A 15 11.40 1.25 -4.95
CA VAL A 15 12.23 0.82 -6.08
C VAL A 15 13.55 0.30 -5.54
N LEU A 16 13.92 -0.91 -5.98
CA LEU A 16 15.16 -1.57 -5.58
C LEU A 16 16.13 -1.61 -6.77
N ASP A 17 17.42 -1.47 -6.48
CA ASP A 17 18.53 -1.84 -7.36
C ASP A 17 19.35 -2.92 -6.64
N GLY A 18 19.21 -4.17 -7.10
CA GLY A 18 19.69 -5.35 -6.39
C GLY A 18 19.11 -5.44 -4.97
N ARG A 19 19.94 -5.18 -3.96
CA ARG A 19 19.57 -5.19 -2.53
C ARG A 19 19.41 -3.79 -1.93
N SER A 20 19.61 -2.75 -2.73
CA SER A 20 19.59 -1.36 -2.29
C SER A 20 18.26 -0.72 -2.62
N VAL A 21 17.72 0.08 -1.69
CA VAL A 21 16.57 0.94 -1.97
C VAL A 21 17.06 2.20 -2.67
N VAL A 22 16.65 2.42 -3.92
CA VAL A 22 17.05 3.61 -4.71
C VAL A 22 15.97 4.69 -4.75
N SER A 23 14.71 4.34 -4.46
CA SER A 23 13.64 5.32 -4.34
C SER A 23 12.51 4.81 -3.44
N ARG A 24 11.86 5.75 -2.72
CA ARG A 24 10.62 5.50 -1.98
C ARG A 24 9.65 6.63 -2.19
N THR A 25 8.39 6.30 -2.48
CA THR A 25 7.30 7.27 -2.60
C THR A 25 6.20 6.92 -1.62
N ARG A 26 5.80 7.89 -0.80
CA ARG A 26 4.66 7.77 0.13
C ARG A 26 3.37 7.96 -0.66
N MET A 27 2.39 7.08 -0.46
CA MET A 27 1.10 7.10 -1.16
C MET A 27 -0.05 6.92 -0.16
N TYR A 28 -1.23 7.45 -0.49
CA TYR A 28 -2.50 7.24 0.25
C TYR A 28 -2.50 7.60 1.75
N ALA A 29 -1.51 8.36 2.24
CA ALA A 29 -1.48 8.82 3.64
C ALA A 29 -2.70 9.65 4.05
N GLY A 30 -3.34 10.33 3.09
CA GLY A 30 -4.54 11.13 3.32
C GLY A 30 -5.81 10.32 3.66
N LEU A 31 -5.80 8.99 3.48
CA LEU A 31 -6.94 8.14 3.85
C LEU A 31 -7.04 7.92 5.37
N GLY A 32 -5.94 8.09 6.13
CA GLY A 32 -5.94 7.91 7.58
C GLY A 32 -6.15 6.45 8.06
N GLU A 33 -6.21 5.51 7.13
CA GLU A 33 -6.41 4.07 7.38
C GLU A 33 -5.10 3.38 7.74
N ARG A 34 -5.16 2.41 8.65
CA ARG A 34 -4.05 1.46 8.85
C ARG A 34 -4.10 0.41 7.74
N PHE A 35 -3.03 0.26 6.97
CA PHE A 35 -3.00 -0.75 5.91
C PHE A 35 -2.35 -2.05 6.42
N ARG A 36 -3.10 -3.15 6.40
CA ARG A 36 -2.65 -4.50 6.79
C ARG A 36 -1.90 -5.18 5.64
N HIS A 37 -2.44 -5.09 4.44
CA HIS A 37 -1.92 -5.80 3.27
C HIS A 37 -2.22 -5.04 1.98
N VAL A 38 -1.42 -5.32 0.95
CA VAL A 38 -1.60 -4.81 -0.41
C VAL A 38 -1.29 -5.91 -1.41
N GLN A 39 -2.19 -6.10 -2.38
CA GLN A 39 -1.99 -7.03 -3.48
C GLN A 39 -2.27 -6.33 -4.81
N GLN A 40 -1.45 -6.60 -5.82
CA GLN A 40 -1.76 -6.20 -7.18
C GLN A 40 -2.66 -7.27 -7.83
N ALA A 41 -3.80 -6.84 -8.36
CA ALA A 41 -4.71 -7.69 -9.09
C ALA A 41 -4.23 -7.91 -10.54
N PRO A 42 -4.72 -8.95 -11.25
CA PRO A 42 -4.32 -9.25 -12.63
C PRO A 42 -4.57 -8.10 -13.62
N ASP A 43 -5.54 -7.24 -13.33
CA ASP A 43 -5.91 -6.06 -14.10
C ASP A 43 -5.10 -4.80 -13.73
N SER A 44 -4.01 -4.96 -12.97
CA SER A 44 -3.16 -3.89 -12.44
C SER A 44 -3.81 -2.98 -11.38
N ALA A 45 -5.04 -3.28 -10.93
CA ALA A 45 -5.61 -2.59 -9.77
C ALA A 45 -4.86 -2.98 -8.48
N LEU A 46 -4.95 -2.13 -7.46
CA LEU A 46 -4.47 -2.45 -6.11
C LEU A 46 -5.65 -2.84 -5.22
N LEU A 47 -5.54 -3.98 -4.55
CA LEU A 47 -6.43 -4.39 -3.47
C LEU A 47 -5.74 -4.10 -2.14
N LEU A 48 -6.35 -3.24 -1.33
CA LEU A 48 -5.82 -2.81 -0.04
C LEU A 48 -6.71 -3.36 1.08
N LEU A 49 -6.11 -4.04 2.05
CA LEU A 49 -6.80 -4.47 3.27
C LEU A 49 -6.51 -3.49 4.40
N THR A 50 -7.54 -2.92 5.00
CA THR A 50 -7.40 -2.04 6.18
C THR A 50 -7.50 -2.80 7.50
N ASP A 51 -6.78 -2.33 8.52
CA ASP A 51 -6.66 -2.92 9.85
C ASP A 51 -7.45 -2.11 10.89
N GLU A 52 -8.77 -2.10 10.74
CA GLU A 52 -9.68 -1.34 11.60
C GLU A 52 -10.79 -2.27 12.13
N THR A 53 -11.51 -1.84 13.17
CA THR A 53 -12.64 -2.62 13.73
C THR A 53 -13.69 -2.92 12.67
N ASN A 54 -13.94 -1.99 11.75
CA ASN A 54 -14.75 -2.19 10.56
C ASN A 54 -13.86 -2.17 9.31
N GLY A 55 -12.92 -3.12 9.23
CA GLY A 55 -11.93 -3.23 8.17
C GLY A 55 -12.56 -3.37 6.78
N ARG A 56 -11.85 -2.87 5.77
CA ARG A 56 -12.33 -2.79 4.38
C ARG A 56 -11.33 -3.37 3.41
N ILE A 57 -11.85 -3.87 2.29
CA ILE A 57 -11.07 -4.11 1.09
C ILE A 57 -11.34 -2.95 0.14
N LEU A 58 -10.32 -2.12 -0.11
CA LEU A 58 -10.39 -1.03 -1.07
C LEU A 58 -9.78 -1.51 -2.38
N ARG A 59 -10.48 -1.27 -3.50
CA ARG A 59 -9.92 -1.48 -4.84
C ARG A 59 -9.57 -0.12 -5.44
N VAL A 60 -8.31 0.06 -5.79
CA VAL A 60 -7.82 1.27 -6.46
C VAL A 60 -7.49 0.91 -7.90
N ALA A 61 -8.26 1.45 -8.83
CA ALA A 61 -8.04 1.35 -10.26
C ALA A 61 -7.82 2.75 -10.84
N ARG A 62 -7.32 2.80 -12.08
CA ARG A 62 -7.10 4.04 -12.82
C ARG A 62 -8.42 4.63 -13.31
#